data_AF-E9US38-F1
#
_entry.id   AF-E9US38-F1
#
_cell.length_a   1.000
_cell.length_b   1.000
_cell.length_c   1.000
_cell.angle_alpha   90.00
_cell.angle_beta   90.00
_cell.angle_gamma   90.00
#
_symmetry.space_group_name_H-M   'P 1'
#
loop_
_entity.id
_entity.type
_entity.pdbx_description
1 polymer ?
#
loop_
_entity_poly.entity_id
_entity_poly.type
_entity_poly.pdbx_seq_one_letter_code
_entity_poly.pdbx_strand_id
1 'polypeptide(L)'
;MVRNLLGADAETRSTRWLAAIEAERPVATLNDLYRGETWSQVNVLVQTARAAGYDPTLYVASAGLGLRKATFKAPAYAATFSPGHADSVASTTPAAKDWWARLPHEVTALHDTPAVWVLSRSYAQVIGQDLLARRATDRVLVFGGSEQIPDQFRVPAQRSLRHTLGGTVTSINVRMAAKWIELAKGDEIHSLAARERFHLWAKEATVEERFDRRPLTDEQVIDLIRQMLAQDARMPKSRALRQLRSAGLACEQKRFAGLYARVVAKR
;
A
#
# COMPACT_ATOMS: atom_id res chain seq x y z
N MET A 1 -20.74 -9.09 -6.30
CA MET A 1 -19.59 -8.32 -5.75
C MET A 1 -20.09 -7.57 -4.54
N VAL A 2 -19.61 -7.92 -3.35
CA VAL A 2 -20.11 -7.38 -2.08
C VAL A 2 -19.55 -5.97 -1.85
N ARG A 3 -20.43 -4.96 -1.76
CA ARG A 3 -20.10 -3.55 -1.47
C ARG A 3 -21.23 -2.92 -0.66
N ASN A 4 -20.91 -1.90 0.15
CA ASN A 4 -21.82 -1.09 0.96
C ASN A 4 -22.72 -1.88 1.94
N LEU A 5 -22.81 -1.43 3.18
CA LEU A 5 -23.66 -2.07 4.18
C LEU A 5 -24.50 -1.09 4.97
N LEU A 6 -25.81 -1.34 4.94
CA LEU A 6 -26.82 -0.70 5.77
C LEU A 6 -26.87 -1.39 7.14
N GLY A 7 -26.81 -0.59 8.21
CA GLY A 7 -26.96 -1.03 9.59
C GLY A 7 -26.61 0.12 10.55
N ALA A 8 -27.25 0.15 11.71
CA ALA A 8 -27.12 1.26 12.66
C ALA A 8 -25.80 1.21 13.45
N ASP A 9 -25.28 0.00 13.71
CA ASP A 9 -24.09 -0.25 14.53
C ASP A 9 -23.08 -1.21 13.85
N ALA A 10 -21.87 -1.32 14.43
CA ALA A 10 -20.78 -2.14 13.89
C ALA A 10 -21.03 -3.65 13.93
N GLU A 11 -21.81 -4.15 14.91
CA GLU A 11 -22.13 -5.56 15.07
C GLU A 11 -23.08 -6.04 13.99
N THR A 12 -24.20 -5.33 13.83
CA THR A 12 -25.20 -5.60 12.79
C THR A 12 -24.55 -5.53 11.41
N ARG A 13 -23.70 -4.52 11.17
CA ARG A 13 -23.02 -4.36 9.88
C ARG A 13 -22.01 -5.48 9.61
N SER A 14 -21.15 -5.84 10.56
CA SER A 14 -20.16 -6.91 10.37
C SER A 14 -20.81 -8.29 10.20
N THR A 15 -21.89 -8.57 10.93
CA THR A 15 -22.65 -9.82 10.77
C THR A 15 -23.26 -9.93 9.38
N ARG A 16 -23.93 -8.87 8.90
CA ARG A 16 -24.50 -8.81 7.55
C ARG A 16 -23.43 -8.91 6.47
N TRP A 17 -22.27 -8.31 6.69
CA TRP A 17 -21.13 -8.40 5.78
C TRP A 17 -20.69 -9.85 5.58
N LEU A 18 -20.45 -10.56 6.67
CA LEU A 18 -19.94 -11.92 6.64
C LEU A 18 -20.96 -12.85 5.97
N ALA A 19 -22.25 -12.72 6.31
CA ALA A 19 -23.31 -13.46 5.65
C ALA A 19 -23.37 -13.18 4.13
N ALA A 20 -23.20 -11.92 3.70
CA ALA A 20 -23.18 -11.57 2.29
C ALA A 20 -21.94 -12.14 1.55
N ILE A 21 -20.79 -12.18 2.23
CA ILE A 21 -19.57 -12.80 1.69
C ILE A 21 -19.74 -14.32 1.56
N GLU A 22 -20.32 -14.98 2.56
CA GLU A 22 -20.53 -16.43 2.56
C GLU A 22 -21.57 -16.88 1.51
N ALA A 23 -22.58 -16.05 1.25
CA ALA A 23 -23.59 -16.32 0.22
C ALA A 23 -23.06 -16.20 -1.22
N GLU A 24 -21.93 -15.51 -1.42
CA GLU A 24 -21.34 -15.27 -2.74
C GLU A 24 -20.31 -16.35 -3.10
N ARG A 25 -20.33 -16.79 -4.36
CA ARG A 25 -19.40 -17.83 -4.82
C ARG A 25 -17.95 -17.33 -4.81
N PRO A 26 -16.99 -18.04 -4.19
CA PRO A 26 -15.58 -17.69 -4.28
C PRO A 26 -15.06 -17.80 -5.72
N VAL A 27 -14.40 -16.74 -6.20
CA VAL A 27 -13.94 -16.64 -7.60
C VAL A 27 -12.44 -16.79 -7.76
N ALA A 28 -11.65 -16.45 -6.74
CA ALA A 28 -10.20 -16.44 -6.81
C ALA A 28 -9.56 -16.52 -5.41
N THR A 29 -8.26 -16.80 -5.33
CA THR A 29 -7.49 -16.61 -4.09
C THR A 29 -7.31 -15.12 -3.81
N LEU A 30 -7.01 -14.72 -2.56
CA LEU A 30 -6.66 -13.31 -2.28
C LEU A 30 -5.46 -12.85 -3.11
N ASN A 31 -4.49 -13.75 -3.35
CA ASN A 31 -3.35 -13.45 -4.22
C ASN A 31 -3.72 -13.08 -5.65
N ASP A 32 -4.84 -13.63 -6.13
CA ASP A 32 -5.38 -13.37 -7.46
C ASP A 32 -6.43 -12.26 -7.47
N LEU A 33 -7.09 -12.02 -6.34
CA LEU A 33 -8.09 -10.98 -6.19
C LEU A 33 -7.44 -9.59 -6.13
N TYR A 34 -6.38 -9.46 -5.33
CA TYR A 34 -5.65 -8.20 -5.21
C TYR A 34 -4.77 -7.96 -6.44
N ARG A 35 -4.81 -6.73 -6.93
CA ARG A 35 -4.13 -6.29 -8.15
C ARG A 35 -3.56 -4.89 -7.94
N GLY A 36 -2.66 -4.50 -8.85
CA GLY A 36 -2.02 -3.19 -8.84
C GLY A 36 -0.56 -3.24 -8.40
N GLU A 37 0.09 -2.08 -8.46
CA GLU A 37 1.54 -1.97 -8.29
C GLU A 37 2.02 -2.37 -6.89
N THR A 38 1.31 -2.00 -5.82
CA THR A 38 1.66 -2.46 -4.47
C THR A 38 1.58 -3.99 -4.37
N TRP A 39 0.57 -4.62 -4.96
CA TRP A 39 0.42 -6.08 -4.91
C TRP A 39 1.50 -6.81 -5.73
N SER A 40 1.90 -6.27 -6.87
CA SER A 40 3.03 -6.85 -7.62
C SER A 40 4.32 -6.81 -6.80
N GLN A 41 4.54 -5.75 -6.02
CA GLN A 41 5.69 -5.68 -5.10
C GLN A 41 5.57 -6.64 -3.91
N VAL A 42 4.36 -6.99 -3.45
CA VAL A 42 4.18 -8.02 -2.41
C VAL A 42 4.67 -9.37 -2.92
N ASN A 43 4.39 -9.70 -4.17
CA ASN A 43 4.93 -10.92 -4.78
C ASN A 43 6.47 -10.87 -4.88
N VAL A 44 7.04 -9.72 -5.26
CA VAL A 44 8.50 -9.54 -5.25
C VAL A 44 9.07 -9.76 -3.84
N LEU A 45 8.48 -9.17 -2.81
CA LEU A 45 8.90 -9.35 -1.42
C LEU A 45 8.94 -10.82 -1.01
N VAL A 46 7.90 -11.60 -1.35
CA VAL A 46 7.86 -13.04 -1.07
C VAL A 46 8.98 -13.79 -1.80
N GLN A 47 9.24 -13.46 -3.06
CA GLN A 47 10.32 -14.09 -3.82
C GLN A 47 11.70 -13.70 -3.26
N THR A 48 11.90 -12.44 -2.88
CA THR A 48 13.12 -11.95 -2.23
C THR A 48 13.38 -12.68 -0.93
N ALA A 49 12.34 -12.90 -0.10
CA ALA A 49 12.47 -13.68 1.12
C ALA A 49 12.88 -15.13 0.86
N ARG A 50 12.28 -15.77 -0.15
CA ARG A 50 12.68 -17.14 -0.56
C ARG A 50 14.12 -17.20 -1.06
N ALA A 51 14.52 -16.24 -1.89
CA ALA A 51 15.89 -16.15 -2.39
C ALA A 51 16.92 -15.90 -1.28
N ALA A 52 16.52 -15.26 -0.18
CA ALA A 52 17.33 -15.05 1.02
C ALA A 52 17.33 -16.26 1.99
N GLY A 53 16.66 -17.37 1.64
CA GLY A 53 16.65 -18.61 2.43
C GLY A 53 15.51 -18.72 3.45
N TYR A 54 14.55 -17.79 3.46
CA TYR A 54 13.36 -17.89 4.31
C TYR A 54 12.24 -18.72 3.64
N ASP A 55 11.35 -19.29 4.45
CA ASP A 55 10.09 -19.91 4.00
C ASP A 55 8.87 -19.05 4.38
N PRO A 56 8.57 -17.98 3.62
CA PRO A 56 7.54 -17.03 4.01
C PRO A 56 6.12 -17.59 3.76
N THR A 57 5.28 -17.50 4.79
CA THR A 57 3.82 -17.61 4.63
C THR A 57 3.19 -16.22 4.53
N LEU A 58 2.56 -15.91 3.40
CA LEU A 58 1.93 -14.61 3.17
C LEU A 58 0.50 -14.57 3.75
N TYR A 59 0.27 -13.62 4.67
CA TYR A 59 -1.04 -13.26 5.18
C TYR A 59 -1.46 -11.87 4.69
N VAL A 60 -2.77 -11.68 4.53
CA VAL A 60 -3.40 -10.43 4.13
C VAL A 60 -4.27 -9.93 5.29
N ALA A 61 -3.98 -8.72 5.76
CA ALA A 61 -4.91 -7.97 6.58
C ALA A 61 -5.92 -7.29 5.66
N SER A 62 -7.15 -7.82 5.61
CA SER A 62 -8.24 -7.34 4.77
C SER A 62 -9.29 -6.63 5.62
N ALA A 63 -9.65 -5.41 5.22
CA ALA A 63 -10.76 -4.69 5.85
C ALA A 63 -12.11 -5.42 5.71
N GLY A 64 -12.26 -6.36 4.77
CA GLY A 64 -13.48 -7.15 4.59
C GLY A 64 -13.39 -8.59 5.12
N LEU A 65 -12.19 -9.17 5.25
CA LEU A 65 -12.06 -10.60 5.55
C LEU A 65 -11.25 -10.90 6.80
N GLY A 66 -10.80 -9.86 7.51
CA GLY A 66 -9.96 -9.99 8.68
C GLY A 66 -8.54 -10.40 8.29
N LEU A 67 -7.95 -11.36 9.01
CA LEU A 67 -6.58 -11.83 8.75
C LEU A 67 -6.63 -13.23 8.13
N ARG A 68 -6.17 -13.36 6.88
CA ARG A 68 -6.27 -14.58 6.07
C ARG A 68 -4.98 -14.88 5.32
N LYS A 69 -4.64 -16.15 5.09
CA LYS A 69 -3.60 -16.52 4.11
C LYS A 69 -3.93 -15.98 2.73
N ALA A 70 -2.90 -15.62 1.95
CA ALA A 70 -3.07 -15.16 0.58
C ALA A 70 -3.71 -16.22 -0.35
N THR A 71 -3.65 -17.50 0.03
CA THR A 71 -4.29 -18.62 -0.67
C THR A 71 -5.77 -18.79 -0.36
N PHE A 72 -6.32 -18.04 0.61
CA PHE A 72 -7.75 -18.07 0.95
C PHE A 72 -8.59 -17.68 -0.27
N LYS A 73 -9.61 -18.48 -0.59
CA LYS A 73 -10.53 -18.20 -1.71
C LYS A 73 -11.66 -17.29 -1.24
N ALA A 74 -11.92 -16.24 -1.99
CA ALA A 74 -12.97 -15.26 -1.67
C ALA A 74 -13.75 -14.84 -2.93
N PRO A 75 -15.00 -14.36 -2.76
CA PRO A 75 -15.71 -13.64 -3.82
C PRO A 75 -15.05 -12.26 -4.05
N ALA A 76 -15.48 -11.56 -5.09
CA ALA A 76 -15.11 -10.15 -5.26
C ALA A 76 -15.86 -9.26 -4.24
N TYR A 77 -15.13 -8.39 -3.55
CA TYR A 77 -15.66 -7.45 -2.57
C TYR A 77 -14.91 -6.11 -2.61
N ALA A 78 -15.50 -5.07 -2.03
CA ALA A 78 -14.82 -3.80 -1.77
C ALA A 78 -15.03 -3.37 -0.32
N ALA A 79 -13.92 -3.26 0.41
CA ALA A 79 -13.86 -2.83 1.80
C ALA A 79 -12.50 -2.18 2.06
N THR A 80 -12.47 -1.03 2.74
CA THR A 80 -11.23 -0.33 3.10
C THR A 80 -11.32 0.36 4.47
N PHE A 81 -10.18 0.55 5.12
CA PHE A 81 -10.04 1.43 6.29
C PHE A 81 -9.70 2.88 5.91
N SER A 82 -9.54 3.17 4.62
CA SER A 82 -9.26 4.54 4.16
C SER A 82 -10.50 5.43 4.34
N PRO A 83 -10.40 6.51 5.14
CA PRO A 83 -11.54 7.38 5.41
C PRO A 83 -12.00 8.11 4.15
N GLY A 84 -13.29 8.41 4.07
CA GLY A 84 -13.89 9.16 2.96
C GLY A 84 -14.03 8.37 1.64
N HIS A 85 -13.65 7.10 1.61
CA HIS A 85 -13.91 6.23 0.47
C HIS A 85 -15.34 5.66 0.55
N ALA A 86 -16.00 5.48 -0.60
CA ALA A 86 -17.33 4.89 -0.66
C ALA A 86 -17.38 3.49 -0.04
N ASP A 87 -16.29 2.72 -0.19
CA ASP A 87 -16.14 1.38 0.40
C ASP A 87 -15.52 1.38 1.80
N SER A 88 -15.51 2.52 2.51
CA SER A 88 -14.99 2.57 3.88
C SER A 88 -15.87 1.76 4.82
N VAL A 89 -15.26 0.86 5.59
CA VAL A 89 -16.02 0.00 6.52
C VAL A 89 -16.52 0.74 7.76
N ALA A 90 -15.95 1.90 8.06
CA ALA A 90 -16.42 2.78 9.12
C ALA A 90 -16.07 4.25 8.81
N SER A 91 -16.73 5.18 9.51
CA SER A 91 -16.47 6.63 9.43
C SER A 91 -15.40 7.11 10.40
N THR A 92 -15.11 6.36 11.47
CA THR A 92 -14.14 6.70 12.50
C THR A 92 -13.19 5.55 12.80
N THR A 93 -11.99 5.86 13.30
CA THR A 93 -11.00 4.83 13.68
C THR A 93 -11.50 3.89 14.77
N PRO A 94 -12.15 4.35 15.87
CA PRO A 94 -12.72 3.45 16.87
C PRO A 94 -13.72 2.46 16.27
N ALA A 95 -14.66 2.92 15.45
CA ALA A 95 -15.63 2.05 14.79
C ALA A 95 -14.96 1.06 13.80
N ALA A 96 -13.86 1.47 13.15
CA ALA A 96 -13.06 0.57 12.32
C ALA A 96 -12.33 -0.51 13.14
N LYS A 97 -11.88 -0.19 14.36
CA LYS A 97 -11.29 -1.15 15.31
C LYS A 97 -12.33 -2.16 15.77
N ASP A 98 -13.53 -1.69 16.15
CA ASP A 98 -14.65 -2.56 16.55
C ASP A 98 -15.07 -3.48 15.40
N TRP A 99 -15.11 -2.94 14.17
CA TRP A 99 -15.34 -3.72 12.96
C TRP A 99 -14.27 -4.80 12.77
N TRP A 100 -12.98 -4.44 12.86
CA TRP A 100 -11.87 -5.38 12.70
C TRP A 100 -11.94 -6.53 13.71
N ALA A 101 -12.18 -6.22 14.99
CA ALA A 101 -12.24 -7.23 16.07
C ALA A 101 -13.36 -8.27 15.88
N ARG A 102 -14.38 -7.95 15.06
CA ARG A 102 -15.50 -8.84 14.74
C ARG A 102 -15.26 -9.67 13.48
N LEU A 103 -14.22 -9.35 12.71
CA LEU A 103 -13.85 -10.15 11.55
C LEU A 103 -13.06 -11.38 11.97
N PRO A 104 -13.12 -12.45 11.16
CA PRO A 104 -12.32 -13.63 11.43
C PRO A 104 -10.80 -13.37 11.33
N HIS A 105 -10.03 -13.85 12.30
CA HIS A 105 -8.56 -13.83 12.26
C HIS A 105 -8.01 -15.25 12.29
N GLU A 106 -7.24 -15.62 11.27
CA GLU A 106 -6.57 -16.92 11.24
C GLU A 106 -5.42 -16.92 12.25
N VAL A 107 -5.62 -17.60 13.38
CA VAL A 107 -4.75 -17.58 14.57
C VAL A 107 -3.35 -18.15 14.28
N THR A 108 -3.21 -19.05 13.30
CA THR A 108 -1.88 -19.54 12.86
C THR A 108 -1.00 -18.43 12.28
N ALA A 109 -1.57 -17.29 11.89
CA ALA A 109 -0.81 -16.10 11.49
C ALA A 109 -0.12 -15.41 12.67
N LEU A 110 -0.39 -15.84 13.91
CA LEU A 110 -0.12 -15.08 15.13
C LEU A 110 0.72 -15.82 16.18
N HIS A 111 1.22 -17.04 15.92
CA HIS A 111 2.06 -17.77 16.89
C HIS A 111 3.47 -18.09 16.37
N ASP A 112 4.47 -17.99 17.27
CA ASP A 112 5.87 -18.47 17.29
C ASP A 112 6.83 -18.29 16.10
N THR A 113 6.39 -17.75 14.98
CA THR A 113 7.25 -17.39 13.84
C THR A 113 7.57 -15.91 13.79
N PRO A 114 8.81 -15.50 13.43
CA PRO A 114 9.13 -14.11 13.11
C PRO A 114 8.17 -13.55 12.05
N ALA A 115 7.75 -12.30 12.21
CA ALA A 115 6.77 -11.66 11.34
C ALA A 115 7.24 -10.30 10.83
N VAL A 116 7.02 -10.07 9.53
CA VAL A 116 7.15 -8.75 8.91
C VAL A 116 5.77 -8.26 8.52
N TRP A 117 5.35 -7.14 9.08
CA TRP A 117 4.10 -6.49 8.71
C TRP A 117 4.38 -5.28 7.83
N VAL A 118 3.74 -5.22 6.69
CA VAL A 118 3.85 -4.08 5.78
C VAL A 118 2.50 -3.38 5.75
N LEU A 119 2.38 -2.29 6.51
CA LEU A 119 1.11 -1.62 6.75
C LEU A 119 1.13 -0.19 6.22
N SER A 120 0.03 0.22 5.60
CA SER A 120 -0.23 1.65 5.40
C SER A 120 -0.63 2.31 6.73
N ARG A 121 -0.60 3.64 6.79
CA ARG A 121 -1.01 4.38 7.99
C ARG A 121 -2.45 4.11 8.39
N SER A 122 -3.38 4.09 7.44
CA SER A 122 -4.81 3.85 7.70
C SER A 122 -5.07 2.44 8.25
N TYR A 123 -4.37 1.43 7.73
CA TYR A 123 -4.47 0.08 8.28
C TYR A 123 -3.85 -0.02 9.67
N ALA A 124 -2.65 0.53 9.87
CA ALA A 124 -1.96 0.46 11.15
C ALA A 124 -2.68 1.17 12.31
N GLN A 125 -3.40 2.26 12.03
CA GLN A 125 -4.26 2.93 13.02
C GLN A 125 -5.41 2.05 13.53
N VAL A 126 -5.86 1.10 12.70
CA VAL A 126 -6.95 0.18 13.05
C VAL A 126 -6.39 -1.09 13.68
N ILE A 127 -5.45 -1.75 13.00
CA ILE A 127 -5.06 -3.12 13.36
C ILE A 127 -3.72 -3.22 14.11
N GLY A 128 -2.89 -2.17 14.10
CA GLY A 128 -1.50 -2.26 14.55
C GLY A 128 -1.34 -2.70 16.00
N GLN A 129 -2.10 -2.10 16.92
CA GLN A 129 -2.07 -2.46 18.35
C GLN A 129 -2.65 -3.86 18.61
N ASP A 130 -3.75 -4.21 17.93
CA ASP A 130 -4.38 -5.54 18.07
C ASP A 130 -3.42 -6.65 17.62
N LEU A 131 -2.74 -6.46 16.49
CA LEU A 131 -1.75 -7.43 16.01
C LEU A 131 -0.55 -7.53 16.98
N LEU A 132 -0.04 -6.40 17.50
CA LEU A 132 1.06 -6.41 18.48
C LEU A 132 0.68 -7.13 19.77
N ALA A 133 -0.54 -6.93 20.27
CA ALA A 133 -1.02 -7.59 21.48
C ALA A 133 -1.14 -9.11 21.34
N ARG A 134 -1.23 -9.62 20.11
CA ARG A 134 -1.38 -11.05 19.80
C ARG A 134 -0.04 -11.76 19.53
N ARG A 135 1.10 -11.08 19.61
CA ARG A 135 2.44 -11.67 19.36
C ARG A 135 3.46 -11.30 20.42
N ALA A 136 4.43 -12.20 20.62
CA ALA A 136 5.69 -11.87 21.27
C ALA A 136 6.39 -10.77 20.46
N THR A 137 6.65 -9.64 21.10
CA THR A 137 6.98 -8.39 20.41
C THR A 137 8.42 -8.36 19.89
N ASP A 138 9.32 -9.16 20.46
CA ASP A 138 10.72 -9.33 20.07
C ASP A 138 10.93 -9.94 18.68
N ARG A 139 9.89 -10.53 18.08
CA ARG A 139 9.96 -11.20 16.76
C ARG A 139 9.11 -10.52 15.69
N VAL A 140 8.73 -9.25 15.89
CA VAL A 140 7.90 -8.48 14.95
C VAL A 140 8.66 -7.27 14.40
N LEU A 141 8.61 -7.10 13.07
CA LEU A 141 9.10 -5.92 12.36
C LEU A 141 7.99 -5.32 11.50
N VAL A 142 7.76 -4.01 11.61
CA VAL A 142 6.70 -3.31 10.91
C VAL A 142 7.27 -2.27 9.96
N PHE A 143 7.00 -2.40 8.66
CA PHE A 143 7.28 -1.37 7.66
C PHE A 143 6.07 -0.47 7.44
N GLY A 144 6.31 0.84 7.40
CA GLY A 144 5.26 1.83 7.26
C GLY A 144 4.58 2.11 8.58
N GLY A 145 3.34 1.67 8.76
CA GLY A 145 2.67 1.76 10.05
C GLY A 145 2.13 3.15 10.41
N SER A 146 1.81 3.34 11.69
CA SER A 146 1.40 4.61 12.31
C SER A 146 2.24 4.86 13.57
N GLU A 147 2.19 6.09 14.08
CA GLU A 147 2.93 6.54 15.27
C GLU A 147 2.52 5.80 16.56
N GLN A 148 1.46 4.99 16.51
CA GLN A 148 1.01 4.14 17.61
C GLN A 148 1.85 2.86 17.76
N ILE A 149 2.66 2.52 16.75
CA ILE A 149 3.55 1.36 16.78
C ILE A 149 4.90 1.85 17.32
N PRO A 150 5.41 1.27 18.43
CA PRO A 150 6.69 1.68 19.00
C PRO A 150 7.84 1.59 18.01
N ASP A 151 8.74 2.59 18.02
CA ASP A 151 9.85 2.70 17.06
C ASP A 151 10.79 1.49 17.09
N GLN A 152 10.93 0.82 18.24
CA GLN A 152 11.73 -0.39 18.35
C GLN A 152 11.26 -1.53 17.45
N PHE A 153 9.99 -1.54 17.02
CA PHE A 153 9.43 -2.53 16.09
C PHE A 153 9.22 -1.96 14.69
N ARG A 154 9.40 -0.66 14.50
CA ARG A 154 8.91 0.06 13.33
C ARG A 154 10.04 0.61 12.47
N VAL A 155 9.94 0.37 11.17
CA VAL A 155 10.67 1.10 10.13
C VAL A 155 9.67 2.06 9.46
N PRO A 156 9.68 3.36 9.80
CA PRO A 156 8.73 4.33 9.26
C PRO A 156 8.82 4.43 7.74
N ALA A 157 7.72 4.81 7.08
CA ALA A 157 7.72 5.04 5.63
C ALA A 157 8.68 6.19 5.26
N GLN A 158 9.71 5.90 4.47
CA GLN A 158 10.72 6.89 4.09
C GLN A 158 10.63 7.23 2.60
N ARG A 159 9.93 8.32 2.28
CA ARG A 159 9.66 8.73 0.89
C ARG A 159 10.92 9.09 0.10
N SER A 160 11.98 9.57 0.76
CA SER A 160 13.24 9.91 0.11
C SER A 160 13.95 8.70 -0.51
N LEU A 161 13.63 7.48 -0.08
CA LEU A 161 14.15 6.25 -0.69
C LEU A 161 13.44 5.89 -2.00
N ARG A 162 12.35 6.57 -2.36
CA ARG A 162 11.56 6.26 -3.58
C ARG A 162 12.37 6.40 -4.85
N HIS A 163 13.32 7.34 -4.90
CA HIS A 163 14.20 7.47 -6.06
C HIS A 163 15.02 6.20 -6.28
N THR A 164 15.61 5.67 -5.21
CA THR A 164 16.49 4.50 -5.25
C THR A 164 15.71 3.19 -5.35
N LEU A 165 14.57 3.07 -4.67
CA LEU A 165 13.72 1.87 -4.69
C LEU A 165 12.76 1.82 -5.89
N GLY A 166 12.59 2.94 -6.58
CA GLY A 166 11.63 3.11 -7.66
C GLY A 166 10.16 3.02 -7.21
N GLY A 167 9.27 3.05 -8.21
CA GLY A 167 7.83 2.87 -7.99
C GLY A 167 7.09 4.08 -7.43
N THR A 168 5.92 3.81 -6.86
CA THR A 168 5.03 4.84 -6.31
C THR A 168 5.22 4.99 -4.79
N VAL A 169 4.71 6.09 -4.23
CA VAL A 169 4.66 6.27 -2.78
C VAL A 169 3.84 5.16 -2.09
N THR A 170 2.84 4.58 -2.78
CA THR A 170 1.96 3.56 -2.18
C THR A 170 2.62 2.17 -2.08
N SER A 171 3.72 1.92 -2.81
CA SER A 171 4.48 0.68 -2.72
C SER A 171 5.77 0.80 -1.91
N ILE A 172 6.11 1.99 -1.42
CA ILE A 172 7.40 2.25 -0.76
C ILE A 172 7.64 1.32 0.44
N ASN A 173 6.61 1.07 1.27
CA ASN A 173 6.75 0.22 2.45
C ASN A 173 7.11 -1.22 2.07
N VAL A 174 6.51 -1.76 1.00
CA VAL A 174 6.77 -3.12 0.52
C VAL A 174 8.18 -3.21 -0.06
N ARG A 175 8.62 -2.18 -0.78
CA ARG A 175 9.97 -2.11 -1.36
C ARG A 175 11.04 -1.99 -0.27
N MET A 176 10.78 -1.18 0.76
CA MET A 176 11.66 -1.09 1.94
C MET A 176 11.77 -2.44 2.65
N ALA A 177 10.66 -3.16 2.80
CA ALA A 177 10.67 -4.52 3.37
C ALA A 177 11.49 -5.48 2.51
N ALA A 178 11.35 -5.45 1.19
CA ALA A 178 12.13 -6.31 0.29
C ALA A 178 13.62 -5.99 0.40
N LYS A 179 13.96 -4.69 0.42
CA LYS A 179 15.36 -4.25 0.57
C LYS A 179 15.96 -4.64 1.92
N TRP A 180 15.18 -4.57 2.99
CA TRP A 180 15.61 -5.04 4.31
C TRP A 180 15.97 -6.53 4.28
N ILE A 181 15.11 -7.36 3.68
CA ILE A 181 15.34 -8.80 3.57
C ILE A 181 16.61 -9.10 2.76
N GLU A 182 16.85 -8.38 1.66
CA GLU A 182 18.12 -8.50 0.91
C GLU A 182 19.34 -8.17 1.79
N LEU A 183 19.24 -7.12 2.61
CA LEU A 183 20.34 -6.66 3.46
C LEU A 183 20.51 -7.48 4.73
N ALA A 184 19.50 -8.26 5.14
CA ALA A 184 19.60 -9.19 6.26
C ALA A 184 20.58 -10.33 5.97
N LYS A 185 20.80 -10.68 4.69
CA LYS A 185 21.80 -11.69 4.26
C LYS A 185 21.67 -13.05 4.98
N GLY A 186 20.45 -13.47 5.30
CA GLY A 186 20.16 -14.73 6.00
C GLY A 186 20.26 -14.65 7.52
N ASP A 187 20.64 -13.51 8.10
CA ASP A 187 20.54 -13.28 9.54
C ASP A 187 19.07 -13.33 10.00
N GLU A 188 18.85 -13.38 11.31
CA GLU A 188 17.51 -13.18 11.85
C GLU A 188 16.96 -11.81 11.42
N ILE A 189 15.74 -11.81 10.89
CA ILE A 189 15.12 -10.63 10.25
C ILE A 189 14.95 -9.43 11.19
N HIS A 190 14.94 -9.68 12.50
CA HIS A 190 14.80 -8.71 13.58
C HIS A 190 16.13 -8.39 14.27
N SER A 191 17.24 -8.96 13.81
CA SER A 191 18.56 -8.73 14.39
C SER A 191 18.98 -7.26 14.31
N LEU A 192 19.76 -6.83 15.30
CA LEU A 192 20.37 -5.50 15.31
C LEU A 192 21.26 -5.29 14.07
N ALA A 193 21.97 -6.33 13.63
CA ALA A 193 22.81 -6.28 12.45
C ALA A 193 22.01 -6.01 11.16
N ALA A 194 20.85 -6.65 10.97
CA ALA A 194 19.97 -6.36 9.83
C ALA A 194 19.49 -4.90 9.86
N ARG A 195 19.15 -4.38 11.05
CA ARG A 195 18.73 -3.00 11.24
C ARG A 195 19.83 -2.00 10.92
N GLU A 196 21.04 -2.22 11.43
CA GLU A 196 22.19 -1.35 11.18
C GLU A 196 22.55 -1.30 9.69
N ARG A 197 22.55 -2.45 9.00
CA ARG A 197 22.80 -2.50 7.56
C ARG A 197 21.74 -1.75 6.76
N PHE A 198 20.46 -1.90 7.13
CA PHE A 198 19.39 -1.13 6.50
C PHE A 198 19.56 0.38 6.73
N HIS A 199 19.89 0.80 7.96
CA HIS A 199 20.08 2.21 8.29
C HIS A 199 21.27 2.83 7.55
N LEU A 200 22.40 2.11 7.47
CA LEU A 200 23.57 2.54 6.71
C LEU A 200 23.24 2.70 5.23
N TRP A 201 22.63 1.67 4.63
CA TRP A 201 22.18 1.73 3.24
C TRP A 201 21.18 2.86 3.01
N ALA A 202 20.19 3.04 3.89
CA ALA A 202 19.16 4.07 3.73
C ALA A 202 19.75 5.48 3.80
N LYS A 203 20.79 5.69 4.61
CA LYS A 203 21.52 6.97 4.69
C LYS A 203 22.22 7.31 3.37
N GLU A 204 22.84 6.33 2.73
CA GLU A 204 23.51 6.49 1.43
C GLU A 204 22.53 6.58 0.25
N ALA A 205 21.45 5.81 0.32
CA ALA A 205 20.41 5.72 -0.71
C ALA A 205 19.42 6.88 -0.68
N THR A 206 19.41 7.68 0.38
CA THR A 206 18.52 8.84 0.52
C THR A 206 18.94 9.93 -0.45
N VAL A 207 18.10 10.17 -1.44
CA VAL A 207 18.18 11.34 -2.29
C VAL A 207 17.16 12.34 -1.77
N GLU A 208 17.59 13.55 -1.39
CA GLU A 208 16.64 14.63 -1.14
C GLU A 208 15.87 14.91 -2.43
N GLU A 209 14.55 14.63 -2.42
CA GLU A 209 13.66 15.06 -3.49
C GLU A 209 13.52 16.60 -3.40
N ARG A 210 14.50 17.34 -3.94
CA ARG A 210 14.32 18.76 -4.25
C ARG A 210 13.38 18.86 -5.44
N PHE A 211 12.09 18.98 -5.17
CA PHE A 211 11.13 19.41 -6.19
C PHE A 211 11.29 20.91 -6.43
N ASP A 212 12.33 21.30 -7.17
CA ASP A 212 12.44 22.66 -7.74
C ASP A 212 11.53 22.80 -8.97
N ARG A 213 10.26 22.42 -8.79
CA ARG A 213 9.30 22.45 -9.89
C ARG A 213 8.59 23.79 -9.90
N ARG A 214 8.83 24.56 -10.95
CA ARG A 214 8.09 25.80 -11.20
C ARG A 214 6.61 25.45 -11.46
N PRO A 215 5.67 25.98 -10.68
CA PRO A 215 4.25 25.79 -10.95
C PRO A 215 3.89 26.48 -12.27
N LEU A 216 3.17 25.79 -13.14
CA LEU A 216 2.68 26.35 -14.39
C LEU A 216 1.23 26.85 -14.23
N THR A 217 0.89 27.93 -14.93
CA THR A 217 -0.51 28.36 -15.13
C THR A 217 -1.22 27.46 -16.14
N ASP A 218 -2.55 27.55 -16.21
CA ASP A 218 -3.34 26.72 -17.15
C ASP A 218 -2.97 27.02 -18.61
N GLU A 219 -2.73 28.30 -18.92
CA GLU A 219 -2.31 28.78 -20.22
C GLU A 219 -0.96 28.18 -20.62
N GLN A 220 0.02 28.21 -19.72
CA GLN A 220 1.33 27.64 -19.97
C GLN A 220 1.27 26.12 -20.19
N VAL A 221 0.42 25.41 -19.43
CA VAL A 221 0.20 23.97 -19.62
C VAL A 221 -0.47 23.69 -20.97
N ILE A 222 -1.47 24.49 -21.36
CA ILE A 222 -2.15 24.37 -22.65
C ILE A 222 -1.17 24.57 -23.81
N ASP A 223 -0.32 25.59 -23.74
CA ASP A 223 0.64 25.90 -24.81
C ASP A 223 1.69 24.81 -24.95
N LEU A 224 2.18 24.25 -23.85
CA LEU A 224 3.08 23.08 -23.87
C LEU A 224 2.40 21.85 -24.48
N ILE A 225 1.13 21.59 -24.15
CA ILE A 225 0.37 20.48 -24.73
C ILE A 225 0.21 20.68 -26.25
N ARG A 226 -0.09 21.91 -26.69
CA ARG A 226 -0.18 22.25 -28.13
C ARG A 226 1.15 22.00 -28.84
N GLN A 227 2.27 22.43 -28.26
CA GLN A 227 3.61 22.20 -28.81
C GLN A 227 3.94 20.71 -28.93
N MET A 228 3.67 19.92 -27.89
CA MET A 228 3.88 18.46 -27.91
C MET A 228 3.02 17.79 -28.98
N LEU A 229 1.75 18.19 -29.11
CA LEU A 229 0.82 17.66 -30.11
C LEU A 229 1.06 18.18 -31.54
N ALA A 230 1.84 19.24 -31.70
CA ALA A 230 2.34 19.67 -33.00
C ALA A 230 3.51 18.80 -33.46
N GLN A 231 4.36 18.34 -32.52
CA GLN A 231 5.48 17.44 -32.80
C GLN A 231 5.05 15.97 -32.98
N ASP A 232 4.07 15.51 -32.19
CA ASP A 232 3.49 14.17 -32.27
C ASP A 232 1.99 14.25 -32.01
N ALA A 233 1.20 14.27 -33.09
CA ALA A 233 -0.26 14.40 -33.03
C ALA A 233 -0.95 13.23 -32.32
N ARG A 234 -0.29 12.09 -32.14
CA ARG A 234 -0.83 10.90 -31.46
C ARG A 234 -0.21 10.68 -30.08
N MET A 235 0.54 11.65 -29.55
CA MET A 235 1.22 11.51 -28.26
C MET A 235 0.24 11.21 -27.12
N PRO A 236 0.34 10.07 -26.41
CA PRO A 236 -0.57 9.76 -25.31
C PRO A 236 -0.44 10.75 -24.14
N LYS A 237 -1.56 11.07 -23.48
CA LYS A 237 -1.62 11.94 -22.28
C LYS A 237 -0.56 11.59 -21.22
N SER A 238 -0.40 10.29 -20.93
CA SER A 238 0.58 9.81 -19.94
C SER A 238 2.03 10.11 -20.36
N ARG A 239 2.33 10.05 -21.66
CA ARG A 239 3.64 10.40 -22.23
C ARG A 239 3.87 11.92 -22.17
N ALA A 240 2.88 12.72 -22.53
CA ALA A 240 2.95 14.18 -22.45
C ALA A 240 3.15 14.67 -21.00
N LEU A 241 2.41 14.11 -20.03
CA LEU A 241 2.58 14.43 -18.61
C LEU A 241 3.96 13.99 -18.08
N ARG A 242 4.48 12.84 -18.55
CA ARG A 242 5.83 12.39 -18.20
C ARG A 242 6.90 13.34 -18.73
N GLN A 243 6.75 13.81 -19.98
CA GLN A 243 7.67 14.75 -20.61
C GLN A 243 7.69 16.12 -19.92
N LEU A 244 6.51 16.62 -19.52
CA LEU A 244 6.39 17.85 -18.72
C LEU A 244 7.14 17.70 -17.38
N ARG A 245 6.97 16.56 -16.70
CA ARG A 245 7.64 16.28 -15.42
C ARG A 245 9.14 16.07 -15.54
N SER A 246 9.62 15.45 -16.62
CA SER A 246 11.06 15.30 -16.88
C SER A 246 11.75 16.63 -17.20
N ALA A 247 11.00 17.62 -17.69
CA ALA A 247 11.46 18.98 -17.91
C ALA A 247 11.45 19.85 -16.62
N GLY A 248 11.19 19.26 -15.45
CA GLY A 248 11.18 19.98 -14.17
C GLY A 248 9.91 20.81 -13.92
N LEU A 249 8.86 20.66 -14.73
CA LEU A 249 7.63 21.45 -14.59
C LEU A 249 6.60 20.72 -13.70
N ALA A 250 5.82 21.48 -12.91
CA ALA A 250 4.77 20.93 -12.07
C ALA A 250 3.37 21.11 -12.67
N CYS A 251 2.66 19.99 -12.83
CA CYS A 251 1.21 19.98 -13.06
C CYS A 251 0.58 18.75 -12.36
N GLU A 252 -0.51 19.00 -11.63
CA GLU A 252 -1.32 17.98 -10.97
C GLU A 252 -1.99 17.09 -12.02
N GLN A 253 -2.08 15.77 -11.76
CA GLN A 253 -2.47 14.81 -12.80
C GLN A 253 -3.91 14.99 -13.28
N LYS A 254 -4.84 15.34 -12.37
CA LYS A 254 -6.24 15.59 -12.73
C LYS A 254 -6.35 16.89 -13.53
N ARG A 255 -5.68 17.95 -13.09
CA ARG A 255 -5.57 19.23 -13.79
C ARG A 255 -5.02 19.05 -15.22
N PHE A 256 -3.89 18.38 -15.37
CA PHE A 256 -3.30 18.10 -16.69
C PHE A 256 -4.27 17.30 -17.58
N ALA A 257 -4.97 16.31 -17.03
CA ALA A 257 -5.92 15.52 -17.80
C ALA A 257 -7.09 16.36 -18.34
N GLY A 258 -7.62 17.29 -17.54
CA GLY A 258 -8.66 18.21 -17.98
C GLY A 258 -8.18 19.16 -19.08
N LEU A 259 -6.98 19.73 -18.93
CA LEU A 259 -6.40 20.64 -19.92
C LEU A 259 -6.05 19.93 -21.23
N TYR A 260 -5.49 18.72 -21.15
CA TYR A 260 -5.18 17.90 -22.32
C TYR A 260 -6.44 17.54 -23.11
N ALA A 261 -7.52 17.14 -22.44
CA ALA A 261 -8.80 16.88 -23.10
C ALA A 261 -9.37 18.13 -23.78
N ARG A 262 -9.27 19.31 -23.14
CA ARG A 262 -9.70 20.59 -23.74
C ARG A 262 -8.92 20.95 -25.01
N VAL A 263 -7.62 20.67 -25.06
CA VAL A 263 -6.79 20.95 -26.25
C VAL A 263 -7.13 19.99 -27.39
N VAL A 264 -7.29 18.70 -27.10
CA VAL A 264 -7.62 17.69 -28.11
C VAL A 264 -9.04 17.90 -28.66
N ALA A 265 -10.01 18.27 -27.83
CA ALA A 265 -11.39 18.52 -28.26
C ALA A 265 -11.57 19.79 -29.10
N LYS A 266 -10.57 20.69 -29.14
CA LYS A 266 -10.59 21.93 -29.93
C LYS A 266 -9.81 21.83 -31.26
N ARG A 267 -9.33 20.64 -31.61
CA ARG A 267 -8.71 20.31 -32.91
C ARG A 267 -9.73 19.60 -33.79
#